data_AF-A0AAD4V4Y7-F1
#
_entry.id   AF-A0AAD4V4Y7-F1
#
_cell.length_a   1.000
_cell.length_b   1.000
_cell.length_c   1.000
_cell.angle_alpha   90.00
_cell.angle_beta   90.00
_cell.angle_gamma   90.00
#
_symmetry.space_group_name_H-M   'P 1'
#
loop_
_entity.id
_entity.type
_entity.pdbx_description
1 polymer ?
#
loop_
_entity_poly.entity_id
_entity_poly.type
_entity_poly.pdbx_seq_one_letter_code
_entity_poly.pdbx_strand_id
1 'polypeptide(L)'
;MMLTLLISGPKQPGNDIDVYLEPLIDDLKSLWDGIRGVYDAHNGEYFTLRAALMWTINDFPTYGNLSGCVVKGYKACPICGDDTPSHRLKNGHKICYIGHRKWLPINHPYRRQHAAFNGKPEYGIPPEPLTGEEVLHMVENSDRVCWKKKLIFFDLEYWKYLPVRHALDVMHIEKNVCDSIIGTLLKIPGKNKDGIAARLDLLNMGVKTDLQPEYGERRTRLPPGPWNLSRAEKREVCNSFYGMKVPEGYSSNIKNLVSLQDSRLLGLKSHDCHTLMQQLLPVAIRSVLEKPARYAITLLKGYVQNRTRPEGCIAERYIAEEAVEFCTQHLSGVSTVGVPSSQKMGVSKPLSGCTVSVVDQDLLNQAHLYVLENTEEVLPYIEQHMIHIKTAYPKFRKRTKWLQDNHNSTFIQWLRFK
;
A
#
# COMPACT_ATOMS: atom_id res chain seq x y z
N MET A 1 -11.77 11.14 -15.24
CA MET A 1 -10.74 10.92 -14.20
C MET A 1 -9.37 10.94 -14.85
N MET A 2 -8.68 12.07 -14.72
CA MET A 2 -7.25 12.14 -15.00
C MET A 2 -6.52 11.15 -14.08
N LEU A 3 -5.87 10.14 -14.67
CA LEU A 3 -4.80 9.38 -14.00
C LEU A 3 -3.58 10.30 -13.95
N THR A 4 -3.50 11.17 -12.93
CA THR A 4 -2.32 12.02 -12.73
C THR A 4 -1.10 11.14 -12.47
N LEU A 5 -0.20 11.11 -13.45
CA LEU A 5 1.01 10.31 -13.43
C LEU A 5 2.02 10.98 -12.48
N LEU A 6 1.97 10.63 -11.20
CA LEU A 6 2.91 11.15 -10.20
C LEU A 6 4.32 10.57 -10.46
N ILE A 7 5.26 11.45 -10.80
CA ILE A 7 6.65 11.09 -11.04
C ILE A 7 7.30 10.64 -9.73
N SER A 8 7.55 9.34 -9.60
CA SER A 8 8.35 8.79 -8.50
C SER A 8 9.83 9.20 -8.66
N GLY A 9 10.41 9.85 -7.66
CA GLY A 9 11.83 10.24 -7.69
C GLY A 9 12.20 11.38 -6.74
N PRO A 10 13.43 11.93 -6.82
CA PRO A 10 13.89 13.04 -5.96
C PRO A 10 13.05 14.32 -6.09
N LYS A 11 12.28 14.44 -7.18
CA LYS A 11 11.37 15.55 -7.48
C LYS A 11 9.90 15.21 -7.18
N GLN A 12 9.64 14.17 -6.38
CA GLN A 12 8.27 13.89 -5.93
C GLN A 12 7.70 15.12 -5.21
N PRO A 13 6.40 15.41 -5.38
CA PRO A 13 5.82 16.65 -4.88
C PRO A 13 5.80 16.73 -3.34
N GLY A 14 5.86 15.59 -2.64
CA GLY A 14 5.91 15.58 -1.18
C GLY A 14 4.68 16.28 -0.59
N ASN A 15 4.88 17.38 0.13
CA ASN A 15 3.77 18.16 0.68
C ASN A 15 2.98 18.91 -0.40
N ASP A 16 3.58 19.21 -1.54
CA ASP A 16 2.96 19.95 -2.66
C ASP A 16 2.05 19.06 -3.50
N ILE A 17 1.81 17.81 -3.09
CA ILE A 17 0.89 16.88 -3.75
C ILE A 17 -0.52 17.47 -3.89
N ASP A 18 -0.91 18.39 -3.01
CA ASP A 18 -2.22 19.04 -3.04
C ASP A 18 -2.44 19.82 -4.34
N VAL A 19 -1.39 20.48 -4.87
CA VAL A 19 -1.46 21.21 -6.15
C VAL A 19 -1.80 20.27 -7.31
N TYR A 20 -1.29 19.04 -7.27
CA TYR A 20 -1.59 18.02 -8.28
C TYR A 20 -2.98 17.41 -8.12
N LEU A 21 -3.57 17.56 -6.94
CA LEU A 21 -4.91 17.04 -6.63
C LEU A 21 -6.00 18.08 -6.89
N GLU A 22 -5.68 19.37 -7.09
CA GLU A 22 -6.68 20.41 -7.40
C GLU A 22 -7.65 20.02 -8.53
N PRO A 23 -7.19 19.53 -9.71
CA PRO A 23 -8.12 19.11 -10.76
C PRO A 23 -9.01 17.92 -10.34
N LEU A 24 -8.47 17.01 -9.53
CA LEU A 24 -9.23 15.88 -8.99
C LEU A 24 -10.31 16.37 -8.02
N ILE A 25 -10.03 17.40 -7.22
CA ILE A 25 -11.00 17.99 -6.29
C ILE A 25 -12.15 18.63 -7.06
N ASP A 26 -11.86 19.36 -8.14
CA ASP A 26 -12.88 19.99 -8.98
C ASP A 26 -13.76 18.94 -9.69
N ASP A 27 -13.15 17.86 -10.19
CA ASP A 27 -13.86 16.70 -10.72
C ASP A 27 -14.77 16.07 -9.64
N LEU A 28 -14.25 15.88 -8.42
CA LEU A 28 -15.00 15.27 -7.31
C LEU A 28 -16.14 16.16 -6.82
N LYS A 29 -15.99 17.48 -6.81
CA LYS A 29 -17.07 18.44 -6.51
C LYS A 29 -18.17 18.36 -7.58
N SER A 30 -17.78 18.33 -8.86
CA SER A 30 -18.73 18.18 -9.98
C SER A 30 -19.49 16.85 -9.93
N LEU A 31 -18.79 15.77 -9.58
CA LEU A 31 -19.38 14.44 -9.37
C LEU A 31 -20.26 14.40 -8.12
N TRP A 32 -19.95 15.15 -7.08
CA TRP A 32 -20.79 15.24 -5.89
C TRP A 32 -22.14 15.92 -6.19
N ASP A 33 -22.11 17.04 -6.92
CA ASP A 33 -23.31 17.74 -7.37
C ASP A 33 -24.14 16.89 -8.36
N GLY A 34 -23.44 16.21 -9.26
CA GLY A 34 -23.97 15.21 -10.18
C GLY A 34 -23.93 15.64 -11.65
N ILE A 35 -23.37 14.76 -12.49
CA ILE A 35 -23.24 14.97 -13.93
C ILE A 35 -24.45 14.35 -14.63
N ARG A 36 -25.28 15.18 -15.26
CA ARG A 36 -26.48 14.74 -15.99
C ARG A 36 -26.14 14.23 -17.38
N GLY A 37 -26.98 13.35 -17.92
CA GLY A 37 -26.86 12.90 -19.31
C GLY A 37 -25.73 11.90 -19.54
N VAL A 38 -25.26 11.23 -18.48
CA VAL A 38 -24.33 10.11 -18.63
C VAL A 38 -25.12 8.90 -19.12
N TYR A 39 -24.64 8.27 -20.19
CA TYR A 39 -25.32 7.13 -20.80
C TYR A 39 -24.82 5.81 -20.23
N ASP A 40 -25.73 5.00 -19.70
CA ASP A 40 -25.47 3.63 -19.30
C ASP A 40 -25.69 2.70 -20.51
N ALA A 41 -24.60 2.20 -21.08
CA ALA A 41 -24.65 1.29 -22.23
C ALA A 41 -25.27 -0.08 -21.91
N HIS A 42 -25.27 -0.50 -20.63
CA HIS A 42 -25.87 -1.78 -20.22
C HIS A 42 -27.40 -1.68 -20.18
N ASN A 43 -27.92 -0.61 -19.57
CA ASN A 43 -29.37 -0.42 -19.42
C ASN A 43 -30.01 0.37 -20.57
N GLY A 44 -29.20 1.03 -21.42
CA GLY A 44 -29.69 1.85 -22.53
C GLY A 44 -30.35 3.15 -22.10
N GLU A 45 -30.05 3.64 -20.90
CA GLU A 45 -30.70 4.78 -20.27
C GLU A 45 -29.69 5.87 -19.87
N TYR A 46 -30.18 7.11 -19.78
CA TYR A 46 -29.39 8.22 -19.26
C TYR A 46 -29.64 8.37 -17.77
N PHE A 47 -28.58 8.59 -17.00
CA PHE A 47 -28.67 8.80 -15.55
C PHE A 47 -27.83 10.02 -15.11
N THR A 48 -28.01 10.42 -13.85
CA THR A 48 -27.14 11.41 -13.21
C THR A 48 -26.03 10.66 -12.49
N LEU A 49 -24.79 10.81 -12.96
CA LEU A 49 -23.63 10.20 -12.35
C LEU A 49 -23.21 11.01 -11.12
N ARG A 50 -23.10 10.34 -9.98
CA ARG A 50 -22.49 10.89 -8.76
C ARG A 50 -21.35 10.02 -8.27
N ALA A 51 -20.36 10.64 -7.64
CA ALA A 51 -19.27 9.92 -7.00
C ALA A 51 -18.80 10.65 -5.74
N ALA A 52 -18.27 9.89 -4.78
CA ALA A 52 -17.67 10.40 -3.56
C ALA A 52 -16.34 9.65 -3.29
N LEU A 53 -15.33 10.38 -2.83
CA LEU A 53 -14.06 9.83 -2.38
C LEU A 53 -14.18 9.38 -0.93
N MET A 54 -14.13 8.09 -0.68
CA MET A 54 -14.34 7.56 0.67
C MET A 54 -13.08 7.51 1.53
N TRP A 55 -11.92 7.17 0.96
CA TRP A 55 -10.63 7.24 1.64
C TRP A 55 -9.52 7.10 0.61
N THR A 56 -8.28 7.17 1.12
CA THR A 56 -7.08 6.90 0.34
C THR A 56 -6.29 5.73 0.93
N ILE A 57 -5.63 4.93 0.09
CA ILE A 57 -4.77 3.84 0.54
C ILE A 57 -3.33 4.24 0.21
N ASN A 58 -2.50 4.37 1.25
CA ASN A 58 -1.16 4.93 1.11
C ASN A 58 -0.14 4.14 1.92
N ASP A 59 1.11 4.07 1.45
CA ASP A 59 2.19 3.72 2.35
C ASP A 59 2.35 4.79 3.46
N PHE A 60 3.08 4.47 4.53
CA PHE A 60 3.16 5.35 5.70
C PHE A 60 3.82 6.72 5.39
N PRO A 61 4.86 6.82 4.54
CA PRO A 61 5.36 8.11 4.09
C PRO A 61 4.35 8.93 3.28
N THR A 62 3.64 8.32 2.33
CA THR A 62 2.65 9.00 1.50
C THR A 62 1.45 9.44 2.32
N TYR A 63 1.05 8.65 3.32
CA TYR A 63 0.07 9.05 4.32
C TYR A 63 0.43 10.41 4.93
N GLY A 64 1.69 10.61 5.34
CA GLY A 64 2.11 11.88 5.94
C GLY A 64 2.12 13.04 4.96
N ASN A 65 2.58 12.81 3.73
CA ASN A 65 2.56 13.80 2.66
C ASN A 65 1.14 14.25 2.31
N LEU A 66 0.19 13.31 2.28
CA LEU A 66 -1.19 13.57 1.92
C LEU A 66 -1.94 14.20 3.09
N SER A 67 -2.03 13.50 4.22
CA SER A 67 -2.81 13.94 5.39
C SER A 67 -2.24 15.15 6.12
N GLY A 68 -0.98 15.52 5.85
CA GLY A 68 -0.25 16.52 6.62
C GLY A 68 0.22 16.02 7.99
N CYS A 69 -0.05 14.75 8.33
CA CYS A 69 0.37 14.16 9.59
C CYS A 69 1.89 13.98 9.66
N VAL A 70 2.46 14.24 10.83
CA VAL A 70 3.83 13.86 11.13
C VAL A 70 3.92 12.34 11.24
N VAL A 71 4.54 11.69 10.25
CA VAL A 71 4.74 10.23 10.21
C VAL A 71 6.17 9.80 10.55
N LYS A 72 6.97 10.73 11.08
CA LYS A 72 8.38 10.49 11.46
C LYS A 72 8.74 11.27 12.71
N GLY A 73 9.76 10.82 13.42
CA GLY A 73 10.20 11.48 14.65
C GLY A 73 9.44 10.98 15.88
N TYR A 74 9.38 11.80 16.92
CA TYR A 74 8.82 11.41 18.22
C TYR A 74 7.29 11.31 18.24
N LYS A 75 6.62 11.90 17.24
CA LYS A 75 5.16 12.06 17.17
C LYS A 75 4.56 11.39 15.94
N ALA A 76 5.14 10.26 15.54
CA ALA A 76 4.84 9.64 14.26
C ALA A 76 3.50 8.90 14.18
N CYS A 77 2.85 8.60 15.31
CA CYS A 77 1.61 7.84 15.32
C CYS A 77 0.41 8.78 15.11
N PRO A 78 -0.36 8.62 14.02
CA PRO A 78 -1.50 9.51 13.74
C PRO A 78 -2.62 9.43 14.80
N ILE A 79 -2.71 8.29 15.50
CA ILE A 79 -3.72 8.06 16.54
C ILE A 79 -3.25 8.65 17.89
N CYS A 80 -1.97 8.49 18.24
CA CYS A 80 -1.46 9.02 19.52
C CYS A 80 -1.12 10.52 19.44
N GLY A 81 -0.76 11.02 18.25
CA GLY A 81 -0.28 12.38 18.06
C GLY A 81 0.88 12.72 19.00
N ASP A 82 0.68 13.73 19.84
CA ASP A 82 1.67 14.20 20.81
C ASP A 82 1.99 13.16 21.90
N ASP A 83 1.06 12.25 22.21
CA ASP A 83 1.21 11.20 23.22
C ASP A 83 1.88 9.92 22.67
N THR A 84 2.50 10.01 21.50
CA THR A 84 3.21 8.88 20.88
C THR A 84 4.32 8.39 21.81
N PRO A 85 4.28 7.12 22.27
CA PRO A 85 5.27 6.55 23.19
C PRO A 85 6.56 6.19 22.44
N SER A 86 7.35 7.22 22.13
CA SER A 86 8.59 7.12 21.37
C SER A 86 9.82 7.07 22.27
N HIS A 87 10.85 6.38 21.80
CA HIS A 87 12.13 6.25 22.49
C HIS A 87 13.27 6.28 21.47
N ARG A 88 14.29 7.11 21.68
CA ARG A 88 15.46 7.17 20.80
C ARG A 88 16.50 6.17 21.26
N LEU A 89 16.78 5.18 20.41
CA LEU A 89 17.81 4.19 20.64
C LEU A 89 19.20 4.84 20.67
N LYS A 90 19.99 4.53 21.70
CA LYS A 90 21.29 5.18 21.95
C LYS A 90 22.33 4.83 20.89
N ASN A 91 22.39 3.58 20.46
CA ASN A 91 23.42 3.07 19.54
C ASN A 91 22.89 2.99 18.11
N GLY A 92 21.63 2.55 17.92
CA GLY A 92 21.00 2.51 16.61
C GLY A 92 20.59 3.89 16.08
N HIS A 93 20.54 4.90 16.95
CA HIS A 93 20.14 6.29 16.68
C HIS A 93 18.75 6.48 16.05
N LYS A 94 17.95 5.41 15.98
CA LYS A 94 16.58 5.41 15.47
C LYS A 94 15.59 5.68 16.59
N ILE A 95 14.42 6.18 16.20
CA ILE A 95 13.28 6.30 17.10
C ILE A 95 12.47 5.00 17.00
N CYS A 96 12.22 4.37 18.14
CA CYS A 96 11.36 3.21 18.28
C CYS A 96 10.08 3.57 19.05
N TYR A 97 9.00 2.84 18.81
CA TYR A 97 7.70 3.06 19.43
C TYR A 97 7.35 1.91 20.37
N ILE A 98 7.43 2.17 21.67
CA ILE A 98 7.48 1.12 22.71
C ILE A 98 6.16 0.88 23.43
N GLY A 99 5.14 1.70 23.20
CA GLY A 99 3.82 1.58 23.84
C GLY A 99 2.79 0.76 23.07
N HIS A 100 3.18 -0.02 22.07
CA HIS A 100 2.27 -0.79 21.20
C HIS A 100 1.43 -1.85 21.94
N ARG A 101 1.79 -2.20 23.19
CA ARG A 101 1.04 -3.18 23.98
C ARG A 101 -0.32 -2.67 24.45
N LYS A 102 -0.56 -1.34 24.47
CA LYS A 102 -1.86 -0.77 24.85
C LYS A 102 -3.00 -1.10 23.88
N TRP A 103 -2.69 -1.59 22.67
CA TRP A 103 -3.69 -2.05 21.68
C TRP A 103 -4.04 -3.54 21.80
N LEU A 104 -3.36 -4.29 22.68
CA LEU A 104 -3.72 -5.69 22.95
C LEU A 104 -4.95 -5.77 23.87
N PRO A 105 -5.73 -6.87 23.90
CA PRO A 105 -6.79 -7.05 24.90
C PRO A 105 -6.29 -6.83 26.34
N ILE A 106 -7.14 -6.31 27.24
CA ILE A 106 -6.75 -5.95 28.63
C ILE A 106 -6.13 -7.14 29.38
N ASN A 107 -6.65 -8.35 29.15
CA ASN A 107 -6.17 -9.58 29.78
C ASN A 107 -5.01 -10.26 29.02
N HIS A 108 -4.49 -9.65 27.96
CA HIS A 108 -3.44 -10.27 27.14
C HIS A 108 -2.12 -10.44 27.92
N PRO A 109 -1.49 -11.64 27.94
CA PRO A 109 -0.30 -11.91 28.75
C PRO A 109 0.86 -10.92 28.55
N TYR A 110 1.10 -10.48 27.31
CA TYR A 110 2.19 -9.55 26.98
C TYR A 110 2.07 -8.20 27.71
N ARG A 111 0.88 -7.77 28.14
CA ARG A 111 0.72 -6.55 28.93
C ARG A 111 1.42 -6.64 30.30
N ARG A 112 1.57 -7.85 30.87
CA ARG A 112 2.23 -8.09 32.17
C ARG A 112 3.71 -8.47 32.07
N GLN A 113 4.17 -8.90 30.88
CA GLN A 113 5.54 -9.39 30.64
C GLN A 113 6.59 -8.26 30.54
N HIS A 114 6.69 -7.43 31.56
CA HIS A 114 7.56 -6.25 31.59
C HIS A 114 9.04 -6.54 31.22
N ALA A 115 9.61 -7.66 31.68
CA ALA A 115 10.99 -8.06 31.40
C ALA A 115 11.28 -8.39 29.91
N ALA A 116 10.26 -8.78 29.14
CA ALA A 116 10.41 -9.09 27.71
C ALA A 116 10.29 -7.83 26.82
N PHE A 117 9.83 -6.71 27.38
CA PHE A 117 9.57 -5.45 26.68
C PHE A 117 10.33 -4.30 27.34
N ASN A 118 9.68 -3.20 27.70
CA ASN A 118 10.35 -1.98 28.18
C ASN A 118 10.51 -1.91 29.71
N GLY A 119 10.56 -3.05 30.39
CA GLY A 119 10.70 -3.12 31.85
C GLY A 119 9.47 -2.65 32.65
N LYS A 120 8.37 -2.28 31.99
CA LYS A 120 7.14 -1.81 32.64
C LYS A 120 5.93 -2.68 32.27
N PRO A 121 4.95 -2.90 33.17
CA PRO A 121 3.65 -3.41 32.76
C PRO A 121 2.89 -2.37 31.92
N GLU A 122 1.92 -2.81 31.10
CA GLU A 122 1.08 -1.95 30.26
C GLU A 122 -0.40 -2.04 30.68
N TYR A 123 -0.88 -0.98 31.32
CA TYR A 123 -2.28 -0.86 31.78
C TYR A 123 -3.08 0.15 30.97
N GLY A 124 -2.44 0.89 30.05
CA GLY A 124 -3.11 1.87 29.23
C GLY A 124 -4.12 1.26 28.26
N ILE A 125 -5.10 2.07 27.89
CA ILE A 125 -6.05 1.79 26.81
C ILE A 125 -5.53 2.43 25.51
N PRO A 126 -5.91 1.89 24.34
CA PRO A 126 -5.58 2.54 23.08
C PRO A 126 -6.28 3.92 23.05
N PRO A 127 -5.61 4.98 22.56
CA PRO A 127 -6.24 6.28 22.40
C PRO A 127 -7.33 6.21 21.33
N GLU A 128 -8.41 6.97 21.53
CA GLU A 128 -9.46 7.14 20.54
C GLU A 128 -8.93 7.96 19.35
N PRO A 129 -9.15 7.52 18.11
CA PRO A 129 -8.82 8.31 16.93
C PRO A 129 -9.63 9.60 16.86
N LEU A 130 -9.00 10.66 16.37
CA LEU A 130 -9.63 11.95 16.14
C LEU A 130 -10.63 11.87 14.97
N THR A 131 -11.80 12.46 15.17
CA THR A 131 -12.81 12.67 14.12
C THR A 131 -12.28 13.63 13.04
N GLY A 132 -12.89 13.64 11.87
CA GLY A 132 -12.46 14.54 10.79
C GLY A 132 -12.69 16.00 11.12
N GLU A 133 -13.74 16.30 11.88
CA GLU A 133 -14.02 17.64 12.39
C GLU A 133 -12.97 18.11 13.39
N GLU A 134 -12.57 17.25 14.34
CA GLU A 134 -11.49 17.58 15.27
C GLU A 134 -10.17 17.81 14.54
N VAL A 135 -9.82 16.95 13.56
CA VAL A 135 -8.63 17.14 12.72
C VAL A 135 -8.70 18.47 11.97
N LEU A 136 -9.82 18.79 11.34
CA LEU A 136 -10.00 20.06 10.63
C LEU A 136 -9.82 21.26 11.55
N HIS A 137 -10.49 21.25 12.72
CA HIS A 137 -10.37 22.30 13.73
C HIS A 137 -8.93 22.48 14.22
N MET A 138 -8.20 21.39 14.50
CA MET A 138 -6.80 21.49 14.93
C MET A 138 -5.89 22.08 13.87
N VAL A 139 -6.14 21.78 12.60
CA VAL A 139 -5.30 22.25 11.49
C VAL A 139 -5.60 23.71 11.13
N GLU A 140 -6.84 24.15 11.24
CA GLU A 140 -7.23 25.55 10.98
C GLU A 140 -6.77 26.50 12.09
N ASN A 141 -6.81 26.05 13.35
CA ASN A 141 -6.43 26.89 14.50
C ASN A 141 -4.93 26.85 14.84
N SER A 142 -4.10 26.14 14.05
CA SER A 142 -2.66 25.99 14.29
C SER A 142 -2.30 25.47 15.69
N ASP A 143 -3.22 24.76 16.33
CA ASP A 143 -3.10 24.37 17.74
C ASP A 143 -2.05 23.27 18.00
N ARG A 144 -1.49 22.60 16.97
CA ARG A 144 -0.58 21.44 17.19
C ARG A 144 0.53 21.20 16.18
N VAL A 145 1.61 20.60 16.71
CA VAL A 145 2.88 20.21 16.07
C VAL A 145 2.79 18.95 15.18
N CYS A 146 1.76 18.11 15.37
CA CYS A 146 1.63 16.81 14.70
C CYS A 146 0.92 16.86 13.35
N TRP A 147 0.27 17.97 12.99
CA TRP A 147 -0.33 18.20 11.68
C TRP A 147 0.29 19.47 11.09
N LYS A 148 0.83 19.36 9.88
CA LYS A 148 1.64 20.44 9.27
C LYS A 148 0.93 21.22 8.20
N LYS A 149 -0.20 20.72 7.70
CA LYS A 149 -0.98 21.35 6.64
C LYS A 149 -2.43 20.88 6.68
N LYS A 150 -3.30 21.72 6.12
CA LYS A 150 -4.66 21.34 5.73
C LYS A 150 -4.59 20.56 4.44
N LEU A 151 -5.11 19.35 4.48
CA LEU A 151 -5.25 18.49 3.31
C LEU A 151 -6.35 19.04 2.40
N ILE A 152 -6.10 19.06 1.09
CA ILE A 152 -7.04 19.58 0.08
C ILE A 152 -8.38 18.81 0.01
N PHE A 153 -8.41 17.53 0.41
CA PHE A 153 -9.67 16.78 0.50
C PHE A 153 -10.66 17.35 1.52
N PHE A 154 -10.24 18.20 2.47
CA PHE A 154 -11.18 18.92 3.33
C PHE A 154 -12.03 19.97 2.59
N ASP A 155 -11.74 20.26 1.32
CA ASP A 155 -12.60 21.08 0.46
C ASP A 155 -13.82 20.30 -0.06
N LEU A 156 -13.83 18.98 0.10
CA LEU A 156 -15.01 18.15 -0.12
C LEU A 156 -15.86 18.19 1.15
N GLU A 157 -17.09 18.69 1.04
CA GLU A 157 -17.94 18.99 2.20
C GLU A 157 -18.18 17.80 3.14
N TYR A 158 -18.20 16.58 2.58
CA TYR A 158 -18.46 15.35 3.31
C TYR A 158 -17.20 14.76 3.97
N TRP A 159 -16.00 15.18 3.59
CA TRP A 159 -14.74 14.52 3.97
C TRP A 159 -14.50 14.49 5.48
N LYS A 160 -14.86 15.57 6.18
CA LYS A 160 -14.71 15.69 7.64
C LYS A 160 -15.63 14.75 8.43
N TYR A 161 -16.70 14.24 7.81
CA TYR A 161 -17.62 13.31 8.44
C TYR A 161 -17.26 11.84 8.20
N LEU A 162 -16.27 11.56 7.34
CA LEU A 162 -15.82 10.20 7.07
C LEU A 162 -15.13 9.62 8.32
N PRO A 163 -15.58 8.45 8.83
CA PRO A 163 -14.94 7.79 9.97
C PRO A 163 -13.47 7.46 9.69
N VAL A 164 -13.19 6.99 8.48
CA VAL A 164 -11.84 6.66 8.02
C VAL A 164 -11.53 7.40 6.72
N ARG A 165 -10.53 8.29 6.78
CA ARG A 165 -10.08 9.12 5.64
C ARG A 165 -8.86 8.57 4.93
N HIS A 166 -8.02 7.84 5.68
CA HIS A 166 -6.74 7.35 5.20
C HIS A 166 -6.47 5.94 5.75
N ALA A 167 -6.36 4.98 4.84
CA ALA A 167 -5.94 3.62 5.10
C ALA A 167 -4.46 3.44 4.75
N LEU A 168 -3.79 2.54 5.47
CA LEU A 168 -2.42 2.18 5.16
C LEU A 168 -2.37 1.02 4.17
N ASP A 169 -1.44 1.09 3.22
CA ASP A 169 -1.13 0.01 2.29
C ASP A 169 -0.53 -1.17 3.05
N VAL A 170 -1.38 -2.15 3.33
CA VAL A 170 -1.02 -3.39 4.04
C VAL A 170 0.03 -4.17 3.26
N MET A 171 -0.04 -4.22 1.93
CA MET A 171 0.92 -4.97 1.10
C MET A 171 2.33 -4.40 1.24
N HIS A 172 2.45 -3.07 1.32
CA HIS A 172 3.73 -2.42 1.56
C HIS A 172 4.25 -2.68 2.99
N ILE A 173 3.38 -2.63 3.99
CA ILE A 173 3.73 -2.94 5.39
C ILE A 173 4.23 -4.39 5.51
N GLU A 174 3.48 -5.34 4.96
CA GLU A 174 3.82 -6.76 5.00
C GLU A 174 5.14 -7.04 4.29
N LYS A 175 5.37 -6.41 3.13
CA LYS A 175 6.65 -6.51 2.44
C LYS A 175 7.81 -6.07 3.34
N ASN A 176 7.68 -4.92 4.01
CA ASN A 176 8.72 -4.39 4.90
C ASN A 176 8.98 -5.29 6.12
N VAL A 177 7.92 -5.88 6.68
CA VAL A 177 8.01 -6.84 7.79
C VAL A 177 8.69 -8.14 7.32
N CYS A 178 8.24 -8.71 6.21
CA CYS A 178 8.80 -9.91 5.61
C CYS A 178 10.29 -9.73 5.27
N ASP A 179 10.65 -8.66 4.56
CA ASP A 179 12.03 -8.31 4.22
C ASP A 179 12.93 -8.22 5.47
N SER A 180 12.41 -7.65 6.57
CA SER A 180 13.13 -7.52 7.83
C SER A 180 13.34 -8.87 8.53
N ILE A 181 12.32 -9.74 8.52
CA ILE A 181 12.40 -11.08 9.12
C ILE A 181 13.38 -11.95 8.32
N ILE A 182 13.16 -12.07 7.01
CA ILE A 182 14.02 -12.87 6.12
C ILE A 182 15.47 -12.36 6.15
N GLY A 183 15.65 -11.03 6.08
CA GLY A 183 16.96 -10.39 6.15
C GLY A 183 17.72 -10.73 7.44
N THR A 184 17.00 -10.82 8.56
CA THR A 184 17.57 -11.17 9.87
C THR A 184 17.85 -12.66 10.01
N LEU A 185 16.88 -13.53 9.68
CA LEU A 185 17.02 -14.99 9.78
C LEU A 185 18.18 -15.52 8.91
N LEU A 186 18.23 -15.08 7.65
CA LEU A 186 19.25 -15.53 6.69
C LEU A 186 20.56 -14.73 6.80
N LYS A 187 20.59 -13.66 7.60
CA LYS A 187 21.70 -12.70 7.74
C LYS A 187 22.12 -12.11 6.38
N ILE A 188 21.14 -11.63 5.61
CA ILE A 188 21.39 -11.04 4.29
C ILE A 188 22.16 -9.73 4.47
N PRO A 189 23.31 -9.54 3.80
CA PRO A 189 24.08 -8.30 3.86
C PRO A 189 23.21 -7.06 3.56
N GLY A 190 23.32 -6.02 4.38
CA GLY A 190 22.53 -4.79 4.26
C GLY A 190 21.07 -4.88 4.74
N LYS A 191 20.50 -6.09 4.90
CA LYS A 191 19.12 -6.28 5.38
C LYS A 191 19.03 -6.83 6.81
N ASN A 192 20.09 -7.46 7.33
CA ASN A 192 20.13 -7.97 8.69
C ASN A 192 19.88 -6.87 9.74
N LYS A 193 18.91 -7.09 10.64
CA LYS A 193 18.56 -6.15 11.73
C LYS A 193 19.22 -6.51 13.07
N ASP A 194 19.97 -7.60 13.12
CA ASP A 194 20.66 -8.10 14.31
C ASP A 194 22.17 -7.82 14.24
N GLY A 195 22.60 -6.69 14.81
CA GLY A 195 23.99 -6.25 14.84
C GLY A 195 24.40 -5.67 16.19
N ILE A 196 25.67 -5.25 16.31
CA ILE A 196 26.25 -4.76 17.58
C ILE A 196 25.40 -3.63 18.19
N ALA A 197 25.05 -2.62 17.39
CA ALA A 197 24.22 -1.51 17.86
C ALA A 197 22.87 -1.98 18.43
N ALA A 198 22.20 -2.92 17.74
CA ALA A 198 20.92 -3.47 18.20
C ALA A 198 21.07 -4.24 19.52
N ARG A 199 22.15 -5.03 19.70
CA ARG A 199 22.43 -5.76 20.94
C ARG A 199 22.76 -4.83 22.11
N LEU A 200 23.51 -3.75 21.87
CA LEU A 200 23.78 -2.73 22.87
C LEU A 200 22.51 -1.93 23.24
N ASP A 201 21.63 -1.69 22.28
CA ASP A 201 20.33 -1.05 22.56
C ASP A 201 19.43 -1.95 23.42
N LEU A 202 19.37 -3.26 23.13
CA LEU A 202 18.68 -4.22 23.98
C LEU A 202 19.23 -4.22 25.42
N LEU A 203 20.57 -4.22 25.57
CA LEU A 203 21.23 -4.12 26.87
C LEU A 203 20.86 -2.82 27.60
N ASN A 204 20.91 -1.67 26.92
CA ASN A 204 20.53 -0.37 27.50
C ASN A 204 19.06 -0.32 27.91
N MET A 205 18.19 -1.07 27.22
CA MET A 205 16.77 -1.19 27.57
C MET A 205 16.51 -2.21 28.69
N GLY A 206 17.54 -2.94 29.16
CA GLY A 206 17.41 -4.00 30.16
C GLY A 206 16.73 -5.27 29.62
N VAL A 207 16.77 -5.49 28.30
CA VAL A 207 16.09 -6.59 27.62
C VAL A 207 17.11 -7.56 27.05
N LYS A 208 16.92 -8.87 27.26
CA LYS A 208 17.83 -9.90 26.71
C LYS A 208 19.31 -9.58 27.00
N THR A 209 19.61 -9.24 28.24
CA THR A 209 20.96 -8.83 28.68
C THR A 209 21.98 -9.96 28.54
N ASP A 210 21.53 -11.20 28.52
CA ASP A 210 22.29 -12.42 28.19
C ASP A 210 22.84 -12.43 26.76
N LEU A 211 22.30 -11.60 25.87
CA LEU A 211 22.68 -11.51 24.46
C LEU A 211 23.66 -10.37 24.14
N GLN A 212 24.29 -9.79 25.15
CA GLN A 212 25.23 -8.68 25.01
C GLN A 212 26.47 -9.04 24.15
N PRO A 213 27.07 -8.07 23.44
CA PRO A 213 28.30 -8.32 22.69
C PRO A 213 29.46 -8.76 23.60
N GLU A 214 30.19 -9.81 23.19
CA GLU A 214 31.41 -10.28 23.83
C GLU A 214 32.61 -9.65 23.12
N TYR A 215 33.38 -8.82 23.83
CA TYR A 215 34.57 -8.17 23.30
C TYR A 215 35.78 -9.09 23.48
N GLY A 216 36.17 -9.80 22.41
CA GLY A 216 37.44 -10.53 22.36
C GLY A 216 38.57 -9.66 21.81
N GLU A 217 39.82 -10.12 21.98
CA GLU A 217 41.03 -9.38 21.57
C GLU A 217 41.07 -9.01 20.07
N ARG A 218 40.51 -9.86 19.19
CA ARG A 218 40.55 -9.67 17.73
C ARG A 218 39.22 -9.31 17.10
N ARG A 219 38.09 -9.70 17.71
CA ARG A 219 36.75 -9.48 17.16
C ARG A 219 35.70 -9.48 18.26
N THR A 220 34.70 -8.62 18.09
CA THR A 220 33.47 -8.70 18.86
C THR A 220 32.64 -9.88 18.38
N ARG A 221 32.23 -10.74 19.32
CA ARG A 221 31.35 -11.88 19.08
C ARG A 221 29.95 -11.53 19.56
N LEU A 222 28.94 -11.91 18.78
CA LEU A 222 27.54 -11.81 19.20
C LEU A 222 27.04 -13.21 19.58
N PRO A 223 26.61 -13.43 20.84
CA PRO A 223 25.97 -14.67 21.24
C PRO A 223 24.75 -14.97 20.35
N PRO A 224 24.55 -16.21 19.91
CA PRO A 224 23.38 -16.58 19.13
C PRO A 224 22.11 -16.40 19.98
N GLY A 225 21.17 -15.62 19.47
CA GLY A 225 19.82 -15.54 20.02
C GLY A 225 18.91 -16.60 19.41
N PRO A 226 17.66 -16.75 19.92
CA PRO A 226 16.72 -17.79 19.50
C PRO A 226 16.24 -17.65 18.04
N TRP A 227 16.59 -16.56 17.36
CA TRP A 227 16.30 -16.30 15.95
C TRP A 227 17.51 -16.51 15.02
N ASN A 228 18.70 -16.82 15.56
CA ASN A 228 19.89 -17.00 14.74
C ASN A 228 19.99 -18.44 14.23
N LEU A 229 20.01 -18.60 12.91
CA LEU A 229 20.23 -19.87 12.26
C LEU A 229 21.73 -20.11 11.98
N SER A 230 22.17 -21.36 12.17
CA SER A 230 23.45 -21.87 11.68
C SER A 230 23.50 -21.89 10.14
N ARG A 231 24.68 -22.12 9.57
CA ARG A 231 24.84 -22.20 8.11
C ARG A 231 24.03 -23.34 7.50
N ALA A 232 23.96 -24.49 8.19
CA ALA A 232 23.18 -25.64 7.75
C ALA A 232 21.68 -25.33 7.79
N GLU A 233 21.18 -24.75 8.89
CA GLU A 233 19.76 -24.41 9.04
C GLU A 233 19.29 -23.37 8.03
N LYS A 234 20.12 -22.37 7.69
CA LYS A 234 19.78 -21.44 6.60
C LYS A 234 19.61 -22.15 5.26
N ARG A 235 20.48 -23.12 4.97
CA ARG A 235 20.40 -23.92 3.76
C ARG A 235 19.13 -24.78 3.76
N GLU A 236 18.74 -25.33 4.90
CA GLU A 236 17.45 -26.04 5.05
C GLU A 236 16.25 -25.12 4.76
N VAL A 237 16.23 -23.89 5.30
CA VAL A 237 15.18 -22.91 5.00
C VAL A 237 15.12 -22.62 3.49
N CYS A 238 16.26 -22.35 2.86
CA CYS A 238 16.31 -22.08 1.42
C CYS A 238 15.91 -23.31 0.58
N ASN A 239 16.33 -24.51 0.97
CA ASN A 239 15.92 -25.75 0.32
C ASN A 239 14.40 -25.97 0.45
N SER A 240 13.82 -25.65 1.61
CA SER A 240 12.37 -25.72 1.80
C SER A 240 11.65 -24.80 0.80
N PHE A 241 12.10 -23.55 0.64
CA PHE A 241 11.52 -22.64 -0.36
C PHE A 241 11.78 -23.09 -1.80
N TYR A 242 12.97 -23.60 -2.10
CA TYR A 242 13.33 -24.09 -3.43
C TYR A 242 12.48 -25.28 -3.88
N GLY A 243 12.13 -26.17 -2.93
CA GLY A 243 11.31 -27.35 -3.17
C GLY A 243 9.80 -27.11 -3.11
N MET A 244 9.34 -25.93 -2.67
CA MET A 244 7.91 -25.62 -2.58
C MET A 244 7.27 -25.54 -3.95
N LYS A 245 6.11 -26.20 -4.07
CA LYS A 245 5.21 -26.07 -5.22
C LYS A 245 3.89 -25.51 -4.72
N VAL A 246 3.36 -24.55 -5.47
CA VAL A 246 2.07 -23.91 -5.20
C VAL A 246 1.19 -23.99 -6.44
N PRO A 247 -0.15 -23.84 -6.31
CA PRO A 247 -1.05 -23.78 -7.47
C PRO A 247 -0.68 -22.68 -8.45
N GLU A 248 -1.09 -22.82 -9.70
CA GLU A 248 -0.94 -21.77 -10.71
C GLU A 248 -1.71 -20.51 -10.29
N GLY A 249 -1.10 -19.35 -10.51
CA GLY A 249 -1.65 -18.05 -10.09
C GLY A 249 -1.55 -17.75 -8.59
N TYR A 250 -1.09 -18.69 -7.76
CA TYR A 250 -1.03 -18.50 -6.30
C TYR A 250 0.12 -17.59 -5.83
N SER A 251 1.29 -17.65 -6.46
CA SER A 251 2.41 -16.72 -6.22
C SER A 251 3.38 -16.75 -7.39
N SER A 252 4.40 -15.90 -7.38
CA SER A 252 5.54 -16.10 -8.27
C SER A 252 6.18 -17.46 -7.99
N ASN A 253 6.90 -18.00 -8.98
CA ASN A 253 7.65 -19.24 -8.80
C ASN A 253 8.79 -19.03 -7.78
N ILE A 254 8.54 -19.42 -6.52
CA ILE A 254 9.44 -19.22 -5.37
C ILE A 254 10.82 -19.81 -5.63
N LYS A 255 10.92 -20.91 -6.38
CA LYS A 255 12.20 -21.52 -6.76
C LYS A 255 13.14 -20.53 -7.45
N ASN A 256 12.59 -19.66 -8.30
CA ASN A 256 13.36 -18.65 -9.04
C ASN A 256 13.83 -17.50 -8.13
N LEU A 257 13.25 -17.39 -6.93
CA LEU A 257 13.58 -16.36 -5.94
C LEU A 257 14.59 -16.86 -4.91
N VAL A 258 15.11 -18.08 -5.04
CA VAL A 258 16.04 -18.69 -4.07
C VAL A 258 17.44 -18.81 -4.65
N SER A 259 18.44 -18.23 -3.97
CA SER A 259 19.86 -18.53 -4.22
C SER A 259 20.36 -19.54 -3.19
N LEU A 260 20.58 -20.80 -3.61
CA LEU A 260 21.13 -21.86 -2.75
C LEU A 260 22.63 -21.67 -2.48
N GLN A 261 23.36 -21.07 -3.42
CA GLN A 261 24.78 -20.73 -3.25
C GLN A 261 24.97 -19.74 -2.11
N ASP A 262 24.16 -18.68 -2.09
CA ASP A 262 24.23 -17.63 -1.08
C ASP A 262 23.34 -17.88 0.14
N SER A 263 22.47 -18.91 0.08
CA SER A 263 21.44 -19.21 1.10
C SER A 263 20.58 -17.99 1.44
N ARG A 264 20.02 -17.34 0.40
CA ARG A 264 19.16 -16.15 0.52
C ARG A 264 18.01 -16.15 -0.49
N LEU A 265 17.00 -15.34 -0.20
CA LEU A 265 15.93 -15.03 -1.14
C LEU A 265 16.22 -13.72 -1.89
N LEU A 266 15.82 -13.64 -3.16
CA LEU A 266 16.08 -12.56 -4.10
C LEU A 266 14.76 -12.08 -4.73
N GLY A 267 14.65 -10.78 -5.00
CA GLY A 267 13.60 -10.24 -5.86
C GLY A 267 12.15 -10.40 -5.38
N LEU A 268 11.91 -10.62 -4.08
CA LEU A 268 10.55 -10.75 -3.52
C LEU A 268 9.72 -9.47 -3.78
N LYS A 269 8.59 -9.64 -4.46
CA LYS A 269 7.58 -8.58 -4.60
C LYS A 269 6.61 -8.61 -3.42
N SER A 270 5.76 -7.58 -3.29
CA SER A 270 4.81 -7.47 -2.18
C SER A 270 3.91 -8.70 -2.06
N HIS A 271 3.41 -9.22 -3.19
CA HIS A 271 2.58 -10.43 -3.23
C HIS A 271 3.32 -11.69 -2.77
N ASP A 272 4.60 -11.83 -3.13
CA ASP A 272 5.41 -12.96 -2.65
C ASP A 272 5.60 -12.86 -1.14
N CYS A 273 5.92 -11.65 -0.62
CA CYS A 273 6.05 -11.42 0.81
C CYS A 273 4.75 -11.73 1.59
N HIS A 274 3.59 -11.34 1.05
CA HIS A 274 2.29 -11.69 1.60
C HIS A 274 2.16 -13.22 1.72
N THR A 275 2.36 -13.92 0.61
CA THR A 275 2.27 -15.39 0.53
C THR A 275 3.25 -16.08 1.50
N LEU A 276 4.49 -15.58 1.59
CA LEU A 276 5.49 -16.10 2.52
C LEU A 276 5.03 -15.94 3.96
N MET A 277 4.69 -14.73 4.38
CA MET A 277 4.28 -14.45 5.76
C MET A 277 3.00 -15.21 6.15
N GLN A 278 2.06 -15.31 5.21
CA GLN A 278 0.79 -15.96 5.45
C GLN A 278 0.93 -17.49 5.53
N GLN A 279 1.74 -18.14 4.69
CA GLN A 279 1.70 -19.61 4.60
C GLN A 279 3.07 -20.27 4.54
N LEU A 280 3.98 -19.77 3.71
CA LEU A 280 5.19 -20.52 3.36
C LEU A 280 6.29 -20.40 4.42
N LEU A 281 6.46 -19.22 5.03
CA LEU A 281 7.50 -18.97 6.02
C LEU A 281 7.33 -19.83 7.28
N PRO A 282 6.12 -19.96 7.89
CA PRO A 282 5.93 -20.86 9.02
C PRO A 282 6.31 -22.32 8.73
N VAL A 283 6.11 -22.78 7.49
CA VAL A 283 6.51 -24.13 7.06
C VAL A 283 8.03 -24.22 6.95
N ALA A 284 8.67 -23.26 6.27
CA ALA A 284 10.11 -23.26 6.03
C ALA A 284 10.95 -23.17 7.32
N ILE A 285 10.46 -22.50 8.36
CA ILE A 285 11.18 -22.35 9.64
C ILE A 285 10.84 -23.43 10.67
N ARG A 286 9.91 -24.34 10.36
CA ARG A 286 9.29 -25.24 11.34
C ARG A 286 10.30 -26.14 12.06
N SER A 287 11.24 -26.71 11.31
CA SER A 287 12.24 -27.67 11.79
C SER A 287 13.52 -27.02 12.32
N VAL A 288 13.78 -25.75 12.00
CA VAL A 288 15.06 -25.09 12.27
C VAL A 288 15.02 -24.07 13.40
N LEU A 289 13.88 -23.42 13.62
CA LEU A 289 13.81 -22.28 14.55
C LEU A 289 13.30 -22.71 15.91
N GLU A 290 13.90 -22.21 16.99
CA GLU A 290 13.47 -22.50 18.36
C GLU A 290 12.01 -22.12 18.60
N LYS A 291 11.33 -22.87 19.49
CA LYS A 291 9.89 -22.73 19.74
C LYS A 291 9.44 -21.29 20.02
N PRO A 292 10.12 -20.48 20.86
CA PRO A 292 9.69 -19.12 21.15
C PRO A 292 9.73 -18.20 19.92
N ALA A 293 10.84 -18.23 19.16
CA ALA A 293 11.00 -17.41 17.95
C ALA A 293 10.07 -17.87 16.83
N ARG A 294 9.93 -19.20 16.65
CA ARG A 294 8.99 -19.78 15.69
C ARG A 294 7.55 -19.39 16.00
N TYR A 295 7.14 -19.43 17.27
CA TYR A 295 5.80 -19.02 17.68
C TYR A 295 5.57 -17.53 17.39
N ALA A 296 6.52 -16.66 17.73
CA ALA A 296 6.42 -15.23 17.44
C ALA A 296 6.24 -14.94 15.93
N ILE A 297 7.03 -15.59 15.06
CA ILE A 297 6.89 -15.42 13.61
C ILE A 297 5.59 -16.05 13.09
N THR A 298 5.20 -17.21 13.62
CA THR A 298 3.93 -17.86 13.22
C THR A 298 2.72 -17.06 13.68
N LEU A 299 2.79 -16.28 14.76
CA LEU A 299 1.73 -15.35 15.13
C LEU A 299 1.53 -14.25 14.08
N LEU A 300 2.59 -13.83 13.38
CA LEU A 300 2.49 -12.85 12.29
C LEU A 300 1.63 -13.36 11.15
N LYS A 301 1.59 -14.69 10.92
CA LYS A 301 0.58 -15.28 10.04
C LYS A 301 -0.82 -14.88 10.46
N GLY A 302 -1.17 -14.77 11.75
CA GLY A 302 -2.50 -14.33 12.18
C GLY A 302 -2.79 -12.84 11.96
N TYR A 303 -1.76 -12.03 11.74
CA TYR A 303 -1.89 -10.60 11.41
C TYR A 303 -1.85 -10.34 9.89
N VAL A 304 -1.26 -11.26 9.12
CA VAL A 304 -1.23 -11.28 7.63
C VAL A 304 -2.36 -12.14 7.05
N GLN A 305 -2.81 -13.14 7.81
CA GLN A 305 -4.11 -13.75 7.65
C GLN A 305 -5.11 -12.70 8.07
N ASN A 306 -5.75 -12.10 7.08
CA ASN A 306 -7.10 -11.66 7.30
C ASN A 306 -7.89 -12.82 7.95
N ARG A 307 -8.53 -12.59 9.10
CA ARG A 307 -9.51 -13.53 9.69
C ARG A 307 -10.66 -13.85 8.71
N THR A 308 -10.76 -13.16 7.57
CA THR A 308 -11.77 -13.38 6.51
C THR A 308 -11.27 -13.29 5.03
N ARG A 309 -9.95 -13.41 4.75
CA ARG A 309 -9.26 -13.56 3.40
C ARG A 309 -8.71 -12.30 2.66
N PRO A 310 -7.49 -12.32 2.09
CA PRO A 310 -6.74 -11.11 1.72
C PRO A 310 -6.53 -10.84 0.21
N GLU A 311 -7.12 -11.60 -0.71
CA GLU A 311 -6.87 -11.46 -2.17
C GLU A 311 -8.04 -10.82 -2.95
N GLY A 312 -9.00 -10.15 -2.29
CA GLY A 312 -10.13 -9.55 -3.03
C GLY A 312 -11.01 -8.49 -2.34
N CYS A 313 -11.15 -8.44 -1.00
CA CYS A 313 -12.27 -7.70 -0.40
C CYS A 313 -11.93 -6.77 0.79
N ILE A 314 -10.73 -6.18 0.89
CA ILE A 314 -10.50 -5.06 1.85
C ILE A 314 -11.08 -3.76 1.28
N ALA A 315 -10.87 -3.51 -0.01
CA ALA A 315 -11.70 -2.58 -0.74
C ALA A 315 -13.15 -3.07 -0.64
N GLU A 316 -13.52 -4.16 -1.30
CA GLU A 316 -14.94 -4.47 -1.51
C GLU A 316 -15.85 -4.57 -0.25
N ARG A 317 -15.44 -5.18 0.87
CA ARG A 317 -16.33 -5.39 2.03
C ARG A 317 -16.30 -4.25 3.05
N TYR A 318 -15.14 -3.70 3.35
CA TYR A 318 -15.06 -2.49 4.18
C TYR A 318 -15.57 -1.27 3.39
N ILE A 319 -15.32 -1.22 2.06
CA ILE A 319 -16.08 -0.35 1.15
C ILE A 319 -17.54 -0.61 1.31
N ALA A 320 -18.02 -1.85 1.19
CA ALA A 320 -19.45 -2.09 1.28
C ALA A 320 -20.01 -1.63 2.64
N GLU A 321 -19.36 -1.91 3.76
CA GLU A 321 -19.84 -1.52 5.09
C GLU A 321 -19.82 0.01 5.29
N GLU A 322 -18.68 0.68 5.04
CA GLU A 322 -18.57 2.15 5.15
C GLU A 322 -19.39 2.88 4.08
N ALA A 323 -19.50 2.31 2.87
CA ALA A 323 -20.28 2.90 1.78
C ALA A 323 -21.76 2.75 2.06
N VAL A 324 -22.20 1.62 2.60
CA VAL A 324 -23.57 1.44 3.05
C VAL A 324 -23.87 2.42 4.18
N GLU A 325 -23.00 2.54 5.19
CA GLU A 325 -23.22 3.50 6.29
C GLU A 325 -23.25 4.94 5.77
N PHE A 326 -22.30 5.35 4.94
CA PHE A 326 -22.30 6.65 4.27
C PHE A 326 -23.56 6.88 3.44
N CYS A 327 -23.96 5.92 2.59
CA CYS A 327 -25.15 6.02 1.75
C CYS A 327 -26.42 6.10 2.58
N THR A 328 -26.51 5.38 3.70
CA THR A 328 -27.68 5.44 4.60
C THR A 328 -27.81 6.80 5.27
N GLN A 329 -26.69 7.46 5.58
CA GLN A 329 -26.67 8.77 6.24
C GLN A 329 -26.83 9.94 5.26
N HIS A 330 -26.25 9.86 4.06
CA HIS A 330 -26.12 11.00 3.14
C HIS A 330 -26.85 10.85 1.80
N LEU A 331 -27.25 9.64 1.41
CA LEU A 331 -27.92 9.36 0.13
C LEU A 331 -29.33 8.77 0.31
N SER A 332 -30.00 9.08 1.42
CA SER A 332 -31.37 8.63 1.66
C SER A 332 -32.30 9.10 0.53
N GLY A 333 -32.78 8.18 -0.31
CA GLY A 333 -33.71 8.46 -1.42
C GLY A 333 -33.14 8.33 -2.84
N VAL A 334 -31.90 7.88 -3.02
CA VAL A 334 -31.28 7.70 -4.35
C VAL A 334 -31.38 6.24 -4.82
N SER A 335 -31.85 6.00 -6.05
CA SER A 335 -31.84 4.68 -6.68
C SER A 335 -30.46 4.36 -7.22
N THR A 336 -29.85 3.25 -6.77
CA THR A 336 -28.56 2.78 -7.24
C THR A 336 -28.68 2.08 -8.60
N VAL A 337 -27.87 2.50 -9.57
CA VAL A 337 -27.80 1.88 -10.91
C VAL A 337 -26.76 0.76 -10.86
N GLY A 338 -27.10 -0.43 -11.37
CA GLY A 338 -26.20 -1.59 -11.46
C GLY A 338 -26.29 -2.61 -10.31
N VAL A 339 -27.16 -2.41 -9.31
CA VAL A 339 -27.48 -3.40 -8.27
C VAL A 339 -28.95 -3.80 -8.41
N PRO A 340 -29.29 -5.09 -8.68
CA PRO A 340 -30.67 -5.51 -8.84
C PRO A 340 -31.52 -5.23 -7.59
N SER A 341 -32.70 -4.64 -7.76
CA SER A 341 -33.64 -4.41 -6.66
C SER A 341 -34.24 -5.73 -6.17
N SER A 342 -33.95 -6.08 -4.92
CA SER A 342 -34.64 -7.07 -4.09
C SER A 342 -35.03 -8.40 -4.77
N GLN A 343 -34.11 -9.37 -4.77
CA GLN A 343 -34.49 -10.78 -4.63
C GLN A 343 -33.57 -11.42 -3.59
N LYS A 344 -34.18 -12.20 -2.68
CA LYS A 344 -33.56 -12.93 -1.57
C LYS A 344 -32.16 -13.43 -1.94
N MET A 345 -31.13 -12.92 -1.26
CA MET A 345 -29.76 -13.41 -1.38
C MET A 345 -29.69 -14.88 -0.94
N GLY A 346 -29.87 -15.79 -1.90
CA GLY A 346 -29.20 -17.07 -1.85
C GLY A 346 -27.70 -16.81 -1.95
N VAL A 347 -26.92 -17.42 -1.05
CA VAL A 347 -25.46 -17.33 -0.94
C VAL A 347 -24.81 -17.27 -2.34
N SER A 348 -24.30 -16.10 -2.72
CA SER A 348 -23.67 -15.87 -4.01
C SER A 348 -22.27 -16.47 -4.04
N LYS A 349 -22.00 -17.21 -5.11
CA LYS A 349 -20.65 -17.61 -5.53
C LYS A 349 -19.83 -16.36 -5.93
N PRO A 350 -18.49 -16.43 -5.92
CA PRO A 350 -17.64 -15.33 -6.34
C PRO A 350 -18.03 -14.85 -7.74
N LEU A 351 -18.05 -13.53 -7.94
CA LEU A 351 -18.04 -12.95 -9.28
C LEU A 351 -16.84 -13.54 -10.03
N SER A 352 -17.16 -14.11 -11.18
CA SER A 352 -16.31 -14.86 -12.10
C SER A 352 -14.84 -14.44 -12.12
N GLY A 353 -13.96 -15.44 -12.18
CA GLY A 353 -12.54 -15.24 -12.49
C GLY A 353 -12.39 -14.31 -13.69
N CYS A 354 -11.45 -13.37 -13.57
CA CYS A 354 -11.07 -12.44 -14.61
C CYS A 354 -10.91 -13.17 -15.95
N THR A 355 -11.83 -12.93 -16.89
CA THR A 355 -11.59 -13.27 -18.28
C THR A 355 -10.62 -12.22 -18.80
N VAL A 356 -9.32 -12.53 -18.77
CA VAL A 356 -8.32 -11.71 -19.46
C VAL A 356 -8.59 -11.84 -20.95
N SER A 357 -9.35 -10.90 -21.52
CA SER A 357 -9.41 -10.76 -22.96
C SER A 357 -8.09 -10.18 -23.42
N VAL A 358 -7.28 -10.97 -24.12
CA VAL A 358 -6.14 -10.43 -24.86
C VAL A 358 -6.74 -9.58 -25.99
N VAL A 359 -6.69 -8.27 -25.80
CA VAL A 359 -7.10 -7.30 -26.82
C VAL A 359 -6.08 -7.37 -27.95
N ASP A 360 -6.53 -7.47 -29.19
CA ASP A 360 -5.62 -7.46 -30.33
C ASP A 360 -4.89 -6.11 -30.44
N GLN A 361 -3.76 -6.11 -31.14
CA GLN A 361 -2.91 -4.94 -31.23
C GLN A 361 -3.60 -3.76 -31.92
N ASP A 362 -4.58 -4.02 -32.79
CA ASP A 362 -5.29 -3.00 -33.55
C ASP A 362 -6.27 -2.24 -32.66
N LEU A 363 -7.03 -2.96 -31.83
CA LEU A 363 -7.94 -2.36 -30.85
C LEU A 363 -7.17 -1.61 -29.76
N LEU A 364 -6.01 -2.12 -29.34
CA LEU A 364 -5.11 -1.41 -28.43
C LEU A 364 -4.57 -0.11 -29.05
N ASN A 365 -4.17 -0.14 -30.32
CA ASN A 365 -3.72 1.05 -31.04
C ASN A 365 -4.85 2.08 -31.22
N GLN A 366 -6.08 1.63 -31.49
CA GLN A 366 -7.25 2.52 -31.57
C GLN A 366 -7.55 3.20 -30.23
N ALA A 367 -7.50 2.45 -29.13
CA ALA A 367 -7.69 3.01 -27.79
C ALA A 367 -6.61 4.04 -27.43
N HIS A 368 -5.34 3.75 -27.75
CA HIS A 368 -4.25 4.71 -27.55
C HIS A 368 -4.40 5.95 -28.42
N LEU A 369 -4.77 5.80 -29.69
CA LEU A 369 -5.01 6.93 -30.59
C LEU A 369 -6.13 7.83 -30.04
N TYR A 370 -7.23 7.24 -29.58
CA TYR A 370 -8.35 7.98 -28.99
C TYR A 370 -7.92 8.82 -27.79
N VAL A 371 -7.12 8.26 -26.88
CA VAL A 371 -6.59 9.02 -25.74
C VAL A 371 -5.70 10.18 -26.21
N LEU A 372 -4.81 9.92 -27.17
CA LEU A 372 -3.89 10.94 -27.71
C LEU A 372 -4.62 12.08 -28.44
N GLU A 373 -5.67 11.77 -29.21
CA GLU A 373 -6.49 12.77 -29.91
C GLU A 373 -7.28 13.68 -28.95
N ASN A 374 -7.55 13.21 -27.74
CA ASN A 374 -8.27 13.95 -26.71
C ASN A 374 -7.34 14.52 -25.61
N THR A 375 -6.03 14.55 -25.85
CA THR A 375 -5.03 15.12 -24.94
C THR A 375 -4.53 16.47 -25.47
N GLU A 376 -4.72 17.55 -24.72
CA GLU A 376 -4.43 18.92 -25.19
C GLU A 376 -2.95 19.12 -25.57
N GLU A 377 -2.03 18.50 -24.83
CA GLU A 377 -0.58 18.60 -25.08
C GLU A 377 -0.15 17.93 -26.39
N VAL A 378 -0.98 17.03 -26.94
CA VAL A 378 -0.69 16.26 -28.16
C VAL A 378 -1.25 16.94 -29.41
N LEU A 379 -2.19 17.87 -29.28
CA LEU A 379 -2.81 18.60 -30.40
C LEU A 379 -1.79 19.24 -31.36
N PRO A 380 -0.71 19.91 -30.90
CA PRO A 380 0.29 20.48 -31.81
C PRO A 380 1.00 19.43 -32.67
N TYR A 381 1.16 18.20 -32.15
CA TYR A 381 1.81 17.11 -32.86
C TYR A 381 0.86 16.45 -33.87
N ILE A 382 -0.44 16.42 -33.59
CA ILE A 382 -1.46 15.97 -34.54
C ILE A 382 -1.44 16.87 -35.77
N GLU A 383 -1.43 18.19 -35.57
CA GLU A 383 -1.33 19.18 -36.65
C GLU A 383 -0.04 19.01 -37.47
N GLN A 384 1.10 18.87 -36.80
CA GLN A 384 2.39 18.62 -37.46
C GLN A 384 2.39 17.33 -38.27
N HIS A 385 1.81 16.25 -37.75
CA HIS A 385 1.72 14.98 -38.47
C HIS A 385 0.81 15.10 -39.70
N MET A 386 -0.32 15.82 -39.58
CA MET A 386 -1.20 16.08 -40.72
C MET A 386 -0.52 16.90 -41.82
N ILE A 387 0.34 17.86 -41.46
CA ILE A 387 1.18 18.60 -42.41
C ILE A 387 2.23 17.68 -43.05
N HIS A 388 2.87 16.82 -42.24
CA HIS A 388 3.84 15.85 -42.70
C HIS A 388 3.24 14.90 -43.76
N ILE A 389 2.07 14.31 -43.50
CA ILE A 389 1.38 13.42 -44.45
C ILE A 389 1.03 14.16 -45.74
N LYS A 390 0.48 15.38 -45.65
CA LYS A 390 0.13 16.20 -46.83
C LYS A 390 1.35 16.54 -47.69
N THR A 391 2.52 16.67 -47.08
CA THR A 391 3.78 16.99 -47.76
C THR A 391 4.43 15.75 -48.36
N ALA A 392 4.42 14.62 -47.64
CA ALA A 392 4.96 13.35 -48.10
C ALA A 392 4.12 12.73 -49.24
N TYR A 393 2.81 12.98 -49.25
CA TYR A 393 1.87 12.40 -50.21
C TYR A 393 1.06 13.48 -50.96
N PRO A 394 1.71 14.30 -51.81
CA PRO A 394 1.07 15.46 -52.44
C PRO A 394 -0.10 15.08 -53.38
N LYS A 395 -0.07 13.88 -53.96
CA LYS A 395 -1.17 13.33 -54.79
C LYS A 395 -2.48 13.12 -54.01
N PHE A 396 -2.41 12.94 -52.69
CA PHE A 396 -3.56 12.66 -51.83
C PHE A 396 -3.96 13.88 -50.97
N ARG A 397 -3.30 15.02 -51.16
CA ARG A 397 -3.48 16.25 -50.35
C ARG A 397 -4.92 16.76 -50.25
N LYS A 398 -5.76 16.47 -51.26
CA LYS A 398 -7.19 16.85 -51.29
C LYS A 398 -8.14 15.73 -50.85
N ARG A 399 -7.65 14.53 -50.53
CA ARG A 399 -8.47 13.39 -50.12
C ARG A 399 -8.56 13.31 -48.60
N THR A 400 -9.52 14.01 -48.02
CA THR A 400 -9.69 14.13 -46.55
C THR A 400 -9.78 12.78 -45.84
N LYS A 401 -10.58 11.83 -46.37
CA LYS A 401 -10.72 10.50 -45.80
C LYS A 401 -9.38 9.74 -45.78
N TRP A 402 -8.66 9.76 -46.90
CA TRP A 402 -7.36 9.11 -47.00
C TRP A 402 -6.33 9.71 -46.04
N LEU A 403 -6.33 11.03 -45.88
CA LEU A 403 -5.44 11.71 -44.95
C LEU A 403 -5.72 11.32 -43.50
N GLN A 404 -7.00 11.21 -43.12
CA GLN A 404 -7.38 10.76 -41.78
C GLN A 404 -7.04 9.29 -41.55
N ASP A 405 -7.34 8.41 -42.52
CA ASP A 405 -7.01 6.98 -42.42
C ASP A 405 -5.49 6.77 -42.29
N ASN A 406 -4.71 7.51 -43.08
CA ASN A 406 -3.25 7.47 -42.98
C ASN A 406 -2.76 8.05 -41.65
N HIS A 407 -3.33 9.15 -41.17
CA HIS A 407 -3.03 9.69 -39.84
C HIS A 407 -3.28 8.65 -38.74
N ASN A 408 -4.47 8.07 -38.69
CA ASN A 408 -4.87 7.12 -37.66
C ASN A 408 -3.95 5.89 -37.63
N SER A 409 -3.47 5.45 -38.80
CA SER A 409 -2.57 4.28 -38.88
C SER A 409 -1.11 4.58 -38.56
N THR A 410 -0.60 5.80 -38.82
CA THR A 410 0.84 6.11 -38.69
C THR A 410 1.20 7.04 -37.54
N PHE A 411 0.22 7.73 -36.92
CA PHE A 411 0.49 8.80 -35.95
C PHE A 411 1.23 8.30 -34.72
N ILE A 412 0.81 7.18 -34.13
CA ILE A 412 1.44 6.61 -32.93
C ILE A 412 2.92 6.29 -33.19
N GLN A 413 3.24 5.73 -34.36
CA GLN A 413 4.63 5.42 -34.71
C GLN A 413 5.44 6.68 -34.98
N TRP A 414 4.86 7.66 -35.68
CA TRP A 414 5.50 8.92 -35.98
C TRP A 414 5.82 9.73 -34.71
N LEU A 415 4.88 9.75 -33.75
CA LEU A 415 5.00 10.49 -32.50
C LEU A 415 6.12 9.97 -31.60
N ARG A 416 6.44 8.66 -31.65
CA ARG A 416 7.55 8.07 -30.87
C ARG A 416 8.93 8.64 -31.20
N PHE A 417 9.07 9.30 -32.36
CA PHE A 417 10.34 9.87 -32.83
C PHE A 417 10.36 11.41 -32.77
N LYS A 418 9.40 12.01 -32.04
CA LYS A 418 9.32 13.44 -31.74
C LYS A 418 9.48 13.65 -30.24
#